data_AF-A0AAW1ETY4-F1
#
_entry.id   AF-A0AAW1ETY4-F1
#
_cell.length_a   1.000
_cell.length_b   1.000
_cell.length_c   1.000
_cell.angle_alpha   90.00
_cell.angle_beta   90.00
_cell.angle_gamma   90.00
#
_symmetry.space_group_name_H-M   'P 1'
#
loop_
_entity.id
_entity.type
_entity.pdbx_description
1 polymer ?
#
loop_
_entity_poly.entity_id
_entity_poly.type
_entity_poly.pdbx_seq_one_letter_code
_entity_poly.pdbx_strand_id
1 'polypeptide(L)'
;MTDESERSGEAAVGILQVDSQPRTFASDNAKVAFTVGLMRGKALVWAEAWLNRCSPNRVPYEFFLEEFKRVFDHPVHTRDVVQRLLSLRQGSTSAAEYSVDFQILATESGWDKEALKGIYRHNLSDLLKDDFAVREDPESLEELFTLSINMDNRIRERRRERNFRPSNPVRQFASSPSLQFPSPSRRYSAAHSRSPTSAPPPLEPEEPMQLGRTHLSPEEREQRILSGSCLYCGESGHRMAVCSVRPKERARK
;
A
#
# COMPACT_ATOMS: atom_id res chain seq x y z
N MET A 1 -27.10 0.76 9.40
CA MET A 1 -26.21 1.28 10.45
C MET A 1 -25.28 2.40 9.95
N THR A 2 -25.07 2.52 8.63
CA THR A 2 -24.32 3.65 8.02
C THR A 2 -25.11 4.97 7.99
N ASP A 3 -26.43 4.90 7.95
CA ASP A 3 -27.32 6.07 7.79
C ASP A 3 -27.49 6.93 9.06
N GLU A 4 -27.18 6.40 10.25
CA GLU A 4 -27.28 7.14 11.53
C GLU A 4 -26.01 7.98 11.81
N SER A 5 -24.83 7.54 11.35
CA SER A 5 -23.55 8.24 11.56
C SER A 5 -23.41 9.48 10.70
N GLU A 6 -23.89 9.44 9.45
CA GLU A 6 -23.82 10.56 8.51
C GLU A 6 -24.74 11.73 8.94
N ARG A 7 -25.84 11.41 9.63
CA ARG A 7 -26.92 12.36 9.93
C ARG A 7 -26.83 13.03 11.30
N SER A 8 -26.12 12.42 12.24
CA SER A 8 -25.64 13.13 13.43
C SER A 8 -24.65 14.24 13.06
N GLY A 9 -23.96 14.11 11.92
CA GLY A 9 -23.08 15.15 11.36
C GLY A 9 -23.83 16.44 11.01
N GLU A 10 -25.04 16.36 10.43
CA GLU A 10 -25.83 17.53 10.07
C GLU A 10 -26.29 18.33 11.31
N ALA A 11 -26.63 17.64 12.40
CA ALA A 11 -26.96 18.28 13.68
C ALA A 11 -25.73 18.96 14.29
N ALA A 12 -24.54 18.35 14.18
CA ALA A 12 -23.28 18.94 14.62
C ALA A 12 -22.91 20.20 13.81
N VAL A 13 -23.13 20.19 12.48
CA VAL A 13 -22.98 21.38 11.62
C VAL A 13 -23.95 22.48 12.04
N GLY A 14 -25.18 22.12 12.40
CA GLY A 14 -26.17 23.04 12.98
C GLY A 14 -25.71 23.73 14.26
N ILE A 15 -25.12 22.96 15.18
CA ILE A 15 -24.58 23.48 16.44
C ILE A 15 -23.45 24.50 16.17
N LEU A 16 -22.53 24.19 15.26
CA LEU A 16 -21.46 25.11 14.85
C LEU A 16 -22.01 26.41 14.23
N GLN A 17 -23.12 26.33 13.49
CA GLN A 17 -23.75 27.49 12.89
C GLN A 17 -24.40 28.42 13.94
N VAL A 18 -25.05 27.85 14.96
CA VAL A 18 -25.61 28.60 16.09
C VAL A 18 -24.53 29.39 16.83
N ASP A 19 -23.37 28.77 17.07
CA ASP A 19 -22.25 29.41 17.78
C ASP A 19 -21.58 30.50 16.94
N SER A 20 -21.56 30.35 15.61
CA SER A 20 -20.99 31.33 14.68
C SER A 20 -21.84 32.60 14.46
N GLN A 21 -23.12 32.60 14.88
CA GLN A 21 -24.08 33.68 14.62
C GLN A 21 -24.82 34.16 15.88
N PRO A 22 -24.11 34.76 16.85
CA PRO A 22 -24.69 35.16 18.14
C PRO A 22 -25.77 36.24 18.04
N ARG A 23 -25.80 37.03 16.94
CA ARG A 23 -26.80 38.08 16.72
C ARG A 23 -28.13 37.55 16.17
N THR A 24 -28.12 36.40 15.51
CA THR A 24 -29.32 35.80 14.89
C THR A 24 -30.09 34.94 15.89
N PHE A 25 -29.39 34.35 16.86
CA PHE A 25 -29.98 33.50 17.90
C PHE A 25 -29.84 34.14 19.30
N ALA A 26 -30.57 35.23 19.53
CA ALA A 26 -30.49 36.02 20.76
C ALA A 26 -31.10 35.36 22.01
N SER A 27 -31.78 34.22 21.87
CA SER A 27 -32.36 33.49 23.00
C SER A 27 -32.07 32.01 22.91
N ASP A 28 -31.86 31.38 24.07
CA ASP A 28 -31.59 29.95 24.17
C ASP A 28 -32.71 29.09 23.55
N ASN A 29 -33.95 29.56 23.63
CA ASN A 29 -35.07 28.89 23.00
C ASN A 29 -34.97 28.87 21.45
N ALA A 30 -34.47 29.95 20.85
CA ALA A 30 -34.26 30.00 19.40
C ALA A 30 -33.11 29.07 18.98
N LYS A 31 -32.06 28.97 19.80
CA LYS A 31 -30.95 28.04 19.60
C LYS A 31 -31.45 26.59 19.66
N VAL A 32 -32.13 26.22 20.74
CA VAL A 32 -32.69 24.87 20.94
C VAL A 32 -33.68 24.52 19.82
N ALA A 33 -34.63 25.40 19.49
CA ALA A 33 -35.60 25.14 18.42
C ALA A 33 -34.93 24.96 17.05
N PHE A 34 -33.88 25.73 16.75
CA PHE A 34 -33.10 25.56 15.52
C PHE A 34 -32.36 24.22 15.50
N THR A 35 -31.66 23.87 16.58
CA THR A 35 -30.92 22.60 16.67
C THR A 35 -31.87 21.40 16.57
N VAL A 36 -33.02 21.44 17.25
CA VAL A 36 -34.07 20.41 17.13
C VAL A 36 -34.66 20.36 15.72
N GLY A 37 -34.81 21.51 15.05
CA GLY A 37 -35.26 21.58 13.65
C GLY A 37 -34.33 20.88 12.66
N LEU A 38 -33.06 20.71 13.01
CA LEU A 38 -32.07 19.95 12.23
C LEU A 38 -32.01 18.46 12.60
N MET A 39 -32.59 18.08 13.74
CA MET A 39 -32.64 16.67 14.15
C MET A 39 -33.66 15.88 13.32
N ARG A 40 -33.37 14.61 13.07
CA ARG A 40 -34.25 13.66 12.39
C ARG A 40 -34.20 12.30 13.08
N GLY A 41 -35.20 11.46 12.82
CA GLY A 41 -35.26 10.09 13.36
C GLY A 41 -35.27 10.05 14.89
N LYS A 42 -34.49 9.15 15.49
CA LYS A 42 -34.45 8.94 16.95
C LYS A 42 -33.96 10.17 17.73
N ALA A 43 -33.11 11.00 17.12
CA ALA A 43 -32.65 12.25 17.74
C ALA A 43 -33.80 13.25 17.93
N LEU A 44 -34.67 13.37 16.93
CA LEU A 44 -35.86 14.22 17.02
C LEU A 44 -36.85 13.67 18.06
N VAL A 45 -37.12 12.36 18.04
CA VAL A 45 -38.00 11.70 19.01
C VAL A 45 -37.50 11.90 20.44
N TRP A 46 -36.18 11.78 20.65
CA TRP A 46 -35.56 12.10 21.94
C TRP A 46 -35.75 13.57 22.30
N ALA A 47 -35.49 14.50 21.39
CA ALA A 47 -35.58 15.93 21.66
C ALA A 47 -37.00 16.36 22.05
N GLU A 48 -38.01 15.88 21.33
CA GLU A 48 -39.42 16.11 21.66
C GLU A 48 -39.78 15.53 23.03
N ALA A 49 -39.36 14.29 23.32
CA ALA A 49 -39.61 13.66 24.62
C ALA A 49 -38.89 14.39 25.77
N TRP A 50 -37.68 14.89 25.52
CA TRP A 50 -36.90 15.62 26.51
C TRP A 50 -37.48 17.01 26.78
N LEU A 51 -37.84 17.76 25.74
CA LEU A 51 -38.48 19.07 25.85
C LEU A 51 -39.83 19.00 26.57
N ASN A 52 -40.61 17.95 26.34
CA ASN A 52 -41.88 17.74 27.04
C ASN A 52 -41.72 17.43 28.54
N ARG A 53 -40.53 16.97 28.97
CA ARG A 53 -40.21 16.70 30.39
C ARG A 53 -39.64 17.93 31.08
N CYS A 54 -39.01 18.83 30.33
CA CYS A 54 -38.54 20.10 30.84
C CYS A 54 -39.72 21.09 30.94
N SER A 55 -39.98 21.60 32.14
CA SER A 55 -41.02 22.61 32.40
C SER A 55 -40.94 23.82 31.45
N PRO A 56 -42.04 24.57 31.22
CA PRO A 56 -42.13 25.65 30.22
C PRO A 56 -41.21 26.87 30.45
N ASN A 57 -40.38 26.86 31.50
CA ASN A 57 -39.35 27.88 31.71
C ASN A 57 -38.08 27.47 30.94
N ARG A 58 -37.96 28.04 29.73
CA ARG A 58 -36.80 28.08 28.83
C ARG A 58 -35.54 27.40 29.37
N VAL A 59 -35.26 26.21 28.85
CA VAL A 59 -34.03 25.49 29.17
C VAL A 59 -32.84 26.22 28.54
N PRO A 60 -31.76 26.48 29.29
CA PRO A 60 -30.53 27.03 28.73
C PRO A 60 -29.98 26.14 27.62
N TYR A 61 -29.44 26.76 26.56
CA TYR A 61 -28.94 26.02 25.41
C TYR A 61 -27.80 25.08 25.78
N GLU A 62 -26.93 25.48 26.71
CA GLU A 62 -25.83 24.65 27.20
C GLU A 62 -26.32 23.36 27.86
N PHE A 63 -27.39 23.44 28.68
CA PHE A 63 -27.95 22.25 29.34
C PHE A 63 -28.57 21.28 28.33
N PHE A 64 -29.22 21.81 27.29
CA PHE A 64 -29.67 20.98 26.16
C PHE A 64 -28.51 20.30 25.45
N LEU A 65 -27.40 21.01 25.20
CA LEU A 65 -26.22 20.45 24.55
C LEU A 65 -25.51 19.39 25.39
N GLU A 66 -25.36 19.61 26.70
CA GLU A 66 -24.76 18.62 27.61
C GLU A 66 -25.56 17.33 27.60
N GLU A 67 -26.88 17.43 27.66
CA GLU A 67 -27.77 16.28 27.72
C GLU A 67 -27.88 15.58 26.35
N PHE A 68 -27.84 16.35 25.25
CA PHE A 68 -27.70 15.81 23.90
C PHE A 68 -26.38 15.02 23.77
N LYS A 69 -25.25 15.60 24.19
CA LYS A 69 -23.97 14.89 24.22
C LYS A 69 -24.06 13.66 25.12
N ARG A 70 -24.61 13.75 26.33
CA ARG A 70 -24.77 12.58 27.22
C ARG A 70 -25.53 11.42 26.57
N VAL A 71 -26.54 11.71 25.74
CA VAL A 71 -27.40 10.71 25.10
C VAL A 71 -26.90 10.25 23.73
N PHE A 72 -26.07 11.03 23.03
CA PHE A 72 -25.60 10.65 21.68
C PHE A 72 -24.07 10.48 21.57
N ASP A 73 -23.32 11.09 22.47
CA ASP A 73 -21.85 10.94 22.61
C ASP A 73 -21.55 9.72 23.50
N HIS A 74 -21.87 8.52 22.99
CA HIS A 74 -21.70 7.27 23.74
C HIS A 74 -20.24 6.84 23.81
N PRO A 75 -19.70 6.38 24.96
CA PRO A 75 -18.32 5.90 25.08
C PRO A 75 -18.01 4.64 24.25
N VAL A 76 -19.04 3.97 23.71
CA VAL A 76 -18.84 2.93 22.70
C VAL A 76 -18.23 3.52 21.41
N HIS A 77 -18.57 4.78 21.07
CA HIS A 77 -17.94 5.49 19.96
C HIS A 77 -16.42 5.62 20.15
N THR A 78 -15.91 5.90 21.35
CA THR A 78 -14.46 6.04 21.57
C THR A 78 -13.72 4.72 21.41
N ARG A 79 -14.27 3.61 21.92
CA ARG A 79 -13.68 2.27 21.68
C ARG A 79 -13.72 1.91 20.19
N ASP A 80 -14.82 2.23 19.53
CA ASP A 80 -14.98 2.00 18.09
C ASP A 80 -14.06 2.90 17.27
N VAL A 81 -13.76 4.13 17.73
CA VAL A 81 -12.79 5.06 17.12
C VAL A 81 -11.38 4.51 17.25
N VAL A 82 -10.98 4.03 18.44
CA VAL A 82 -9.67 3.41 18.66
C VAL A 82 -9.48 2.19 17.76
N GLN A 83 -10.48 1.29 17.72
CA GLN A 83 -10.40 0.11 16.87
C GLN A 83 -10.33 0.49 15.38
N ARG A 84 -11.13 1.48 14.95
CA ARG A 84 -11.07 2.03 13.58
C ARG A 84 -9.69 2.61 13.27
N LEU A 85 -9.13 3.45 14.14
CA LEU A 85 -7.81 4.06 14.00
C LEU A 85 -6.69 3.00 13.88
N LEU A 86 -6.73 1.97 14.72
CA LEU A 86 -5.76 0.87 14.69
C LEU A 86 -5.90 -0.01 13.45
N SER A 87 -7.13 -0.17 12.93
CA SER A 87 -7.41 -0.96 11.72
C SER A 87 -7.26 -0.16 10.41
N LEU A 88 -7.19 1.17 10.50
CA LEU A 88 -7.05 2.04 9.33
C LEU A 88 -5.73 1.71 8.61
N ARG A 89 -5.78 1.59 7.29
CA ARG A 89 -4.61 1.36 6.44
C ARG A 89 -4.71 2.26 5.23
N GLN A 90 -3.58 2.83 4.81
CA GLN A 90 -3.54 3.61 3.58
C GLN A 90 -3.93 2.74 2.37
N GLY A 91 -3.42 1.51 2.28
CA GLY A 91 -3.74 0.61 1.17
C GLY A 91 -3.45 1.25 -0.20
N SER A 92 -4.48 1.37 -1.05
CA SER A 92 -4.38 2.00 -2.38
C SER A 92 -4.80 3.48 -2.42
N THR A 93 -5.34 4.02 -1.32
CA THR A 93 -5.79 5.42 -1.27
C THR A 93 -4.58 6.36 -1.28
N SER A 94 -4.83 7.63 -1.63
CA SER A 94 -3.76 8.62 -1.58
C SER A 94 -3.34 8.89 -0.14
N ALA A 95 -2.07 9.24 0.07
CA ALA A 95 -1.61 9.63 1.40
C ALA A 95 -2.38 10.85 1.94
N ALA A 96 -2.86 11.74 1.07
CA ALA A 96 -3.68 12.89 1.46
C ALA A 96 -5.05 12.47 1.99
N GLU A 97 -5.77 11.63 1.25
CA GLU A 97 -7.08 11.09 1.68
C GLU A 97 -6.94 10.29 2.98
N TYR A 98 -5.96 9.40 3.05
CA TYR A 98 -5.65 8.65 4.26
C TYR A 98 -5.28 9.56 5.45
N SER A 99 -4.54 10.64 5.23
CA SER A 99 -4.18 11.60 6.30
C SER A 99 -5.42 12.25 6.90
N VAL A 100 -6.41 12.60 6.08
CA VAL A 100 -7.66 13.20 6.54
C VAL A 100 -8.45 12.22 7.41
N ASP A 101 -8.66 11.00 6.92
CA ASP A 101 -9.38 9.96 7.67
C ASP A 101 -8.69 9.65 9.01
N PHE A 102 -7.35 9.55 8.98
CA PHE A 102 -6.55 9.33 10.18
C PHE A 102 -6.69 10.49 11.16
N GLN A 103 -6.63 11.73 10.68
CA GLN A 103 -6.71 12.92 11.53
C GLN A 103 -8.08 13.04 12.21
N ILE A 104 -9.17 12.74 11.50
CA ILE A 104 -10.52 12.72 12.07
C ILE A 104 -10.58 11.74 13.25
N LEU A 105 -10.14 10.50 13.04
CA LEU A 105 -10.12 9.48 14.09
C LEU A 105 -9.14 9.82 15.22
N ALA A 106 -8.00 10.43 14.91
CA ALA A 106 -7.01 10.86 15.88
C ALA A 106 -7.55 11.93 16.82
N THR A 107 -8.24 12.94 16.29
CA THR A 107 -8.87 14.01 17.08
C THR A 107 -9.93 13.46 18.02
N GLU A 108 -10.73 12.49 17.57
CA GLU A 108 -11.75 11.83 18.41
C GLU A 108 -11.16 10.87 19.45
N SER A 109 -9.98 10.29 19.17
CA SER A 109 -9.36 9.29 20.06
C SER A 109 -8.74 9.86 21.34
N GLY A 110 -8.33 11.14 21.33
CA GLY A 110 -7.61 11.77 22.43
C GLY A 110 -6.20 11.21 22.70
N TRP A 111 -5.61 10.49 21.73
CA TRP A 111 -4.29 9.87 21.89
C TRP A 111 -3.15 10.88 21.78
N ASP A 112 -2.04 10.55 22.44
CA ASP A 112 -0.82 11.36 22.38
C ASP A 112 -0.21 11.39 20.97
N LYS A 113 0.39 12.52 20.61
CA LYS A 113 0.93 12.77 19.27
C LYS A 113 2.06 11.80 18.91
N GLU A 114 2.88 11.37 19.88
CA GLU A 114 3.94 10.38 19.63
C GLU A 114 3.36 8.98 19.33
N ALA A 115 2.32 8.57 20.06
CA ALA A 115 1.61 7.33 19.76
C ALA A 115 0.97 7.37 18.36
N LEU A 116 0.35 8.51 18.01
CA LEU A 116 -0.25 8.73 16.70
C LEU A 116 0.79 8.70 15.57
N LYS A 117 1.99 9.26 15.76
CA LYS A 117 3.10 9.16 14.79
C LYS A 117 3.46 7.71 14.52
N GLY A 118 3.61 6.90 15.57
CA GLY A 118 3.95 5.47 15.44
C GLY A 118 2.91 4.68 14.64
N ILE A 119 1.63 4.86 14.96
CA ILE A 119 0.52 4.16 14.30
C ILE A 119 0.40 4.61 12.84
N TYR A 120 0.50 5.92 12.60
CA TYR A 120 0.43 6.46 11.24
C TYR A 120 1.49 5.80 10.35
N ARG A 121 2.77 5.78 10.79
CA ARG A 121 3.86 5.13 10.04
C ARG A 121 3.62 3.65 9.83
N HIS A 122 3.13 2.95 10.85
CA HIS A 122 2.83 1.52 10.75
C HIS A 122 1.72 1.21 9.73
N ASN A 123 0.78 2.15 9.54
CA ASN A 123 -0.40 1.97 8.69
C ASN A 123 -0.25 2.53 7.27
N LEU A 124 0.87 3.20 6.98
CA LEU A 124 1.24 3.60 5.61
C LEU A 124 1.48 2.39 4.69
N SER A 125 1.42 2.63 3.39
CA SER A 125 1.80 1.67 2.36
C SER A 125 3.28 1.30 2.46
N ASP A 126 3.63 0.06 2.08
CA ASP A 126 5.00 -0.45 2.18
C ASP A 126 5.98 0.39 1.35
N LEU A 127 5.56 0.89 0.18
CA LEU A 127 6.38 1.80 -0.63
C LEU A 127 6.75 3.08 0.12
N LEU A 128 5.82 3.67 0.86
CA LEU A 128 6.13 4.86 1.66
C LEU A 128 6.96 4.51 2.89
N LYS A 129 6.73 3.35 3.52
CA LYS A 129 7.56 2.88 4.63
C LYS A 129 9.02 2.69 4.22
N ASP A 130 9.25 2.11 3.05
CA ASP A 130 10.58 1.95 2.46
C ASP A 130 11.24 3.31 2.20
N ASP A 131 10.49 4.27 1.63
CA ASP A 131 10.98 5.63 1.39
C ASP A 131 11.31 6.37 2.70
N PHE A 132 10.55 6.12 3.77
CA PHE A 132 10.82 6.67 5.10
C PHE A 132 12.02 6.01 5.79
N ALA A 133 12.36 4.76 5.46
CA ALA A 133 13.49 4.05 6.10
C ALA A 133 14.86 4.68 5.80
N VAL A 134 14.96 5.50 4.74
CA VAL A 134 16.21 6.15 4.30
C VAL A 134 16.29 7.61 4.77
N ARG A 135 15.26 8.12 5.43
CA ARG A 135 15.16 9.54 5.81
C ARG A 135 15.29 9.73 7.33
N GLU A 136 15.57 10.97 7.71
CA GLU A 136 15.46 11.39 9.10
C GLU A 136 14.00 11.35 9.55
N ASP A 137 13.81 11.04 10.83
CA ASP A 137 12.49 10.90 11.42
C ASP A 137 11.85 12.28 11.64
N PRO A 138 10.63 12.52 11.12
CA PRO A 138 9.96 13.81 11.30
C PRO A 138 9.68 14.09 12.78
N GLU A 139 9.91 15.34 13.19
CA GLU A 139 9.78 15.75 14.58
C GLU A 139 8.31 15.81 14.99
N SER A 140 7.43 16.20 14.06
CA SER A 140 5.99 16.36 14.33
C SER A 140 5.10 15.45 13.48
N LEU A 141 3.88 15.21 13.98
CA LEU A 141 2.84 14.49 13.25
C LEU A 141 2.42 15.23 11.97
N GLU A 142 2.37 16.56 12.02
CA GLU A 142 2.00 17.42 10.88
C GLU A 142 3.05 17.38 9.77
N GLU A 143 4.33 17.37 10.16
CA GLU A 143 5.44 17.17 9.23
C GLU A 143 5.39 15.78 8.60
N LEU A 144 5.10 14.75 9.39
CA LEU A 144 4.93 13.38 8.89
C LEU A 144 3.81 13.28 7.85
N PHE A 145 2.67 13.93 8.07
CA PHE A 145 1.59 14.01 7.08
C PHE A 145 2.08 14.70 5.81
N THR A 146 2.66 15.89 5.94
CA THR A 146 3.15 16.69 4.81
C THR A 146 4.16 15.91 3.96
N LEU A 147 5.14 15.27 4.60
CA LEU A 147 6.14 14.45 3.92
C LEU A 147 5.51 13.24 3.23
N SER A 148 4.60 12.53 3.89
CA SER A 148 3.92 11.36 3.30
C SER A 148 3.12 11.73 2.05
N ILE A 149 2.42 12.88 2.08
CA ILE A 149 1.64 13.39 0.94
C ILE A 149 2.56 13.76 -0.22
N ASN A 150 3.65 14.49 0.05
CA ASN A 150 4.59 14.90 -0.99
C ASN A 150 5.25 13.70 -1.67
N MET A 151 5.61 12.67 -0.90
CA MET A 151 6.20 11.44 -1.44
C MET A 151 5.20 10.65 -2.26
N ASP A 152 3.98 10.44 -1.76
CA ASP A 152 2.92 9.74 -2.51
C ASP A 152 2.61 10.47 -3.83
N ASN A 153 2.49 11.80 -3.81
CA ASN A 153 2.33 12.61 -5.01
C ASN A 153 3.45 12.38 -6.01
N ARG A 154 4.70 12.35 -5.56
CA ARG A 154 5.87 12.10 -6.40
C ARG A 154 5.88 10.69 -6.98
N ILE A 155 5.55 9.68 -6.18
CA ILE A 155 5.46 8.28 -6.62
C ILE A 155 4.37 8.14 -7.69
N ARG A 156 3.19 8.73 -7.45
CA ARG A 156 2.06 8.73 -8.38
C ARG A 156 2.35 9.49 -9.66
N GLU A 157 3.01 10.64 -9.59
CA GLU A 157 3.51 11.39 -10.76
C GLU A 157 4.46 10.54 -11.61
N ARG A 158 5.51 9.97 -10.99
CA ARG A 158 6.48 9.10 -11.68
C ARG A 158 5.83 7.86 -12.31
N ARG A 159 4.79 7.30 -11.68
CA ARG A 159 4.00 6.21 -12.24
C ARG A 159 3.22 6.67 -13.48
N ARG A 160 2.57 7.85 -13.42
CA ARG A 160 1.92 8.45 -14.58
C ARG A 160 2.91 8.67 -15.72
N GLU A 161 4.06 9.31 -15.46
CA GLU A 161 5.09 9.53 -16.48
C GLU A 161 5.55 8.24 -17.16
N ARG A 162 5.79 7.16 -16.38
CA ARG A 162 6.17 5.85 -16.94
C ARG A 162 5.06 5.25 -17.81
N ASN A 163 3.81 5.38 -17.40
CA ASN A 163 2.66 4.89 -18.16
C ASN A 163 2.38 5.73 -19.42
N PHE A 164 2.73 7.02 -19.42
CA PHE A 164 2.59 7.94 -20.56
C PHE A 164 3.80 7.96 -21.50
N ARG A 165 4.93 7.35 -21.13
CA ARG A 165 5.97 7.06 -22.11
C ARG A 165 5.39 6.04 -23.10
N PRO A 166 5.26 6.37 -24.40
CA PRO A 166 4.96 5.34 -25.38
C PRO A 166 6.01 4.26 -25.18
N SER A 167 5.57 3.01 -25.05
CA SER A 167 6.47 1.86 -25.09
C SER A 167 7.19 1.96 -26.42
N ASN A 168 8.37 2.55 -26.42
CA ASN A 168 9.15 2.72 -27.62
C ASN A 168 9.69 1.31 -27.88
N PRO A 169 9.18 0.54 -28.86
CA PRO A 169 9.72 -0.76 -29.13
C PRO A 169 10.96 -0.51 -29.99
N VAL A 170 12.02 0.06 -29.41
CA VAL A 170 13.35 -0.01 -30.02
C VAL A 170 13.90 -1.41 -29.73
N ARG A 171 13.22 -2.39 -30.33
CA ARG A 171 13.83 -3.62 -30.81
C ARG A 171 14.01 -3.44 -32.32
N GLN A 172 14.88 -2.51 -32.73
CA GLN A 172 15.39 -2.48 -34.09
C GLN A 172 16.88 -2.13 -34.04
N PHE A 173 17.67 -3.20 -34.22
CA PHE A 173 19.05 -3.21 -34.72
C PHE A 173 20.10 -2.41 -33.94
N ALA A 174 20.58 -2.98 -32.84
CA ALA A 174 22.00 -2.88 -32.53
C ALA A 174 22.73 -4.04 -33.21
N SER A 175 22.98 -3.90 -34.51
CA SER A 175 24.19 -4.49 -35.09
C SER A 175 25.34 -3.73 -34.43
N SER A 176 25.86 -4.24 -33.31
CA SER A 176 27.02 -3.63 -32.68
C SER A 176 28.20 -3.66 -33.67
N PRO A 177 28.79 -2.52 -34.05
CA PRO A 177 30.13 -2.56 -34.61
C PRO A 177 31.05 -2.91 -33.43
N SER A 178 31.72 -4.05 -33.52
CA SER A 178 32.73 -4.46 -32.54
C SER A 178 33.83 -3.40 -32.49
N LEU A 179 33.82 -2.53 -31.49
CA LEU A 179 35.03 -1.81 -31.09
C LEU A 179 35.89 -2.82 -30.31
N GLN A 180 36.87 -3.36 -31.03
CA GLN A 180 37.93 -4.20 -30.48
C GLN A 180 38.72 -3.39 -29.44
N PHE A 181 38.48 -3.66 -28.17
CA PHE A 181 39.44 -3.32 -27.13
C PHE A 181 40.37 -4.52 -26.90
N PRO A 182 41.69 -4.40 -27.09
CA PRO A 182 42.61 -5.49 -26.80
C PRO A 182 42.71 -5.67 -25.28
N SER A 183 42.30 -6.83 -24.77
CA SER A 183 42.49 -7.20 -23.36
C SER A 183 43.99 -7.39 -23.05
N PRO A 184 44.49 -6.89 -21.92
CA PRO A 184 45.89 -7.08 -21.55
C PRO A 184 46.11 -8.53 -21.11
N SER A 185 46.95 -9.25 -21.86
CA SER A 185 47.40 -10.59 -21.50
C SER A 185 48.27 -10.53 -20.23
N ARG A 186 47.72 -10.95 -19.08
CA ARG A 186 48.54 -11.30 -17.91
C ARG A 186 49.21 -12.64 -18.17
N ARG A 187 50.49 -12.57 -18.53
CA ARG A 187 51.42 -13.71 -18.49
C ARG A 187 51.68 -14.05 -17.03
N TYR A 188 51.27 -15.23 -16.60
CA TYR A 188 51.97 -15.94 -15.53
C TYR A 188 52.58 -17.19 -16.14
N SER A 189 53.91 -17.14 -16.29
CA SER A 189 54.75 -18.29 -16.55
C SER A 189 54.76 -19.18 -15.31
N ALA A 190 54.46 -20.45 -15.48
CA ALA A 190 54.96 -21.50 -14.60
C ALA A 190 55.33 -22.69 -15.49
N ALA A 191 56.63 -22.81 -15.77
CA ALA A 191 57.22 -24.07 -16.17
C ALA A 191 57.01 -25.10 -15.04
N HIS A 192 56.78 -26.37 -15.38
CA HIS A 192 57.50 -27.56 -14.89
C HIS A 192 56.85 -28.83 -15.48
N SER A 193 57.53 -29.32 -16.52
CA SER A 193 57.77 -30.68 -17.00
C SER A 193 57.10 -31.91 -16.34
N ARG A 194 56.72 -32.85 -17.24
CA ARG A 194 56.76 -34.34 -17.19
C ARG A 194 55.43 -35.09 -17.16
N SER A 195 55.21 -35.87 -18.23
CA SER A 195 54.42 -37.11 -18.30
C SER A 195 55.38 -38.32 -18.34
N PRO A 196 54.97 -39.62 -18.33
CA PRO A 196 53.67 -40.28 -18.03
C PRO A 196 53.79 -41.43 -16.97
N THR A 197 52.70 -42.17 -16.66
CA THR A 197 52.58 -43.67 -16.56
C THR A 197 51.54 -44.17 -15.48
N SER A 198 50.65 -45.08 -15.94
CA SER A 198 49.86 -46.17 -15.29
C SER A 198 48.92 -45.98 -14.06
N ALA A 199 47.63 -46.28 -14.31
CA ALA A 199 46.48 -46.85 -13.53
C ALA A 199 46.69 -47.41 -12.09
N PRO A 200 45.66 -47.59 -11.20
CA PRO A 200 44.24 -47.97 -11.44
C PRO A 200 43.16 -47.17 -10.62
N PRO A 201 41.83 -47.47 -10.72
CA PRO A 201 40.74 -46.51 -10.41
C PRO A 201 40.19 -46.62 -8.98
N PRO A 202 39.49 -45.59 -8.47
CA PRO A 202 38.54 -45.74 -7.38
C PRO A 202 37.08 -45.45 -7.81
N LEU A 203 36.31 -46.53 -7.86
CA LEU A 203 34.94 -46.72 -7.33
C LEU A 203 34.01 -45.50 -7.25
N GLU A 204 32.96 -45.53 -8.07
CA GLU A 204 31.71 -44.81 -7.88
C GLU A 204 30.99 -45.26 -6.60
N PRO A 205 30.23 -44.37 -5.95
CA PRO A 205 28.98 -44.73 -5.33
C PRO A 205 27.80 -44.23 -6.18
N GLU A 206 27.01 -45.21 -6.61
CA GLU A 206 25.66 -45.12 -7.21
C GLU A 206 24.72 -44.21 -6.40
N GLU A 207 24.08 -43.23 -7.05
CA GLU A 207 22.66 -43.20 -7.49
C GLU A 207 21.76 -42.31 -6.57
N PRO A 208 20.82 -41.51 -7.13
CA PRO A 208 19.50 -42.08 -7.43
C PRO A 208 18.80 -41.52 -8.68
N MET A 209 18.05 -42.42 -9.32
CA MET A 209 16.97 -42.21 -10.29
C MET A 209 16.39 -40.78 -10.33
N GLN A 210 16.52 -40.09 -11.47
CA GLN A 210 15.70 -38.91 -11.74
C GLN A 210 15.13 -38.91 -13.16
N LEU A 211 13.86 -39.30 -13.21
CA LEU A 211 12.96 -39.15 -14.34
C LEU A 211 12.88 -37.68 -14.79
N GLY A 212 13.17 -37.44 -16.07
CA GLY A 212 12.33 -36.57 -16.88
C GLY A 212 12.66 -35.08 -17.01
N ARG A 213 13.91 -34.63 -16.79
CA ARG A 213 14.37 -33.30 -17.26
C ARG A 213 15.83 -33.35 -17.72
N THR A 214 16.05 -33.26 -19.03
CA THR A 214 17.39 -33.22 -19.64
C THR A 214 18.10 -31.92 -19.25
N HIS A 215 18.83 -31.93 -18.13
CA HIS A 215 19.74 -30.83 -17.80
C HIS A 215 21.04 -31.02 -18.59
N LEU A 216 21.05 -30.51 -19.83
CA LEU A 216 22.27 -30.50 -20.65
C LEU A 216 23.37 -29.74 -19.91
N SER A 217 24.59 -30.28 -19.92
CA SER A 217 25.74 -29.56 -19.39
C SER A 217 25.97 -28.28 -20.21
N PRO A 218 26.61 -27.24 -19.63
CA PRO A 218 26.91 -26.00 -20.34
C PRO A 218 27.72 -26.25 -21.63
N GLU A 219 28.66 -27.20 -21.57
CA GLU A 219 29.52 -27.59 -22.68
C GLU A 219 28.72 -28.29 -23.80
N GLU A 220 27.84 -29.21 -23.44
CA GLU A 220 27.01 -29.93 -24.41
C GLU A 220 26.00 -28.98 -25.08
N ARG A 221 25.47 -28.01 -24.32
CA ARG A 221 24.60 -26.96 -24.86
C ARG A 221 25.32 -26.13 -25.92
N GLU A 222 26.56 -25.72 -25.66
CA GLU A 222 27.36 -24.93 -26.60
C GLU A 222 27.69 -25.74 -27.87
N GLN A 223 28.09 -27.00 -27.71
CA GLN A 223 28.33 -27.89 -28.85
C GLN A 223 27.08 -28.11 -29.71
N ARG A 224 25.90 -28.24 -29.09
CA ARG A 224 24.63 -28.38 -29.83
C ARG A 224 24.23 -27.08 -30.54
N ILE A 225 24.53 -25.92 -29.97
CA ILE A 225 24.34 -24.62 -30.64
C ILE A 225 25.26 -24.50 -31.85
N LEU A 226 26.54 -24.84 -31.71
CA LEU A 226 27.53 -24.78 -32.78
C LEU A 226 27.21 -25.74 -33.92
N SER A 227 26.78 -26.96 -33.59
CA SER A 227 26.39 -27.97 -34.58
C SER A 227 24.97 -27.79 -35.13
N GLY A 228 24.19 -26.82 -34.61
CA GLY A 228 22.82 -26.56 -35.04
C GLY A 228 21.84 -27.70 -34.73
N SER A 229 22.13 -28.50 -33.70
CA SER A 229 21.29 -29.61 -33.26
C SER A 229 20.27 -29.21 -32.18
N CYS A 230 19.22 -30.01 -32.03
CA CYS A 230 18.12 -29.73 -31.13
C CYS A 230 18.54 -29.82 -29.67
N LEU A 231 18.29 -28.74 -28.91
CA LEU A 231 18.56 -28.67 -27.47
C LEU A 231 17.67 -29.58 -26.60
N TYR A 232 16.74 -30.33 -27.19
CA TYR A 232 15.91 -31.29 -26.47
C TYR A 232 16.31 -32.72 -26.82
N CYS A 233 16.16 -33.14 -28.08
CA CYS A 233 16.47 -34.51 -28.51
C CYS A 233 17.89 -34.73 -29.05
N GLY A 234 18.65 -33.67 -29.36
CA GLY A 234 20.02 -33.79 -29.88
C GLY A 234 20.15 -34.02 -31.38
N GLU A 235 19.06 -34.19 -32.12
CA GLU A 235 19.10 -34.40 -33.57
C GLU A 235 19.36 -33.09 -34.34
N SER A 236 20.10 -33.18 -35.45
CA SER A 236 20.34 -32.08 -36.38
C SER A 236 19.15 -31.84 -37.32
N GLY A 237 19.01 -30.61 -37.82
CA GLY A 237 17.96 -30.24 -38.78
C GLY A 237 16.72 -29.58 -38.19
N HIS A 238 16.59 -29.50 -36.85
CA HIS A 238 15.53 -28.72 -36.19
C HIS A 238 15.98 -28.16 -34.84
N ARG A 239 15.32 -27.08 -34.38
CA ARG A 239 15.57 -26.48 -33.05
C ARG A 239 14.48 -26.89 -32.07
N MET A 240 14.71 -26.70 -30.76
CA MET A 240 13.79 -27.07 -29.66
C MET A 240 12.33 -26.62 -29.87
N ALA A 241 12.10 -25.51 -30.58
CA ALA A 241 10.77 -24.99 -30.88
C ALA A 241 9.96 -25.87 -31.86
N VAL A 242 10.63 -26.64 -32.71
CA VAL A 242 10.04 -27.47 -33.77
C VAL A 242 10.26 -28.97 -33.49
N CYS A 243 10.77 -29.31 -32.30
CA CYS A 243 11.05 -30.68 -31.92
C CYS A 243 9.75 -31.47 -31.73
N SER A 244 9.55 -32.49 -32.57
CA SER A 244 8.41 -33.41 -32.53
C SER A 244 8.35 -34.24 -31.24
N VAL A 245 9.49 -34.42 -30.58
CA VAL A 245 9.65 -35.19 -29.34
C VAL A 245 9.29 -34.36 -28.10
N ARG A 246 9.24 -33.03 -28.20
CA ARG A 246 8.95 -32.17 -27.06
C ARG A 246 7.45 -32.21 -26.73
N PRO A 247 7.04 -32.53 -25.48
CA PRO A 247 5.65 -32.42 -25.07
C PRO A 247 5.17 -30.97 -25.23
N LYS A 248 4.10 -30.75 -25.99
CA LYS A 248 3.42 -29.45 -26.06
C LYS A 248 2.71 -29.22 -24.73
N GLU A 249 3.32 -28.46 -23.83
CA GLU A 249 2.69 -28.04 -22.57
C GLU A 249 1.35 -27.33 -22.88
N ARG A 250 0.25 -27.88 -22.38
CA ARG A 250 -1.08 -27.26 -22.46
C ARG A 250 -1.07 -25.97 -21.64
N ALA A 251 -1.57 -24.90 -22.24
CA ALA A 251 -1.75 -23.60 -21.60
C ALA A 251 -2.52 -23.75 -20.27
N ARG A 252 -1.92 -23.29 -19.17
CA ARG A 252 -2.62 -23.12 -17.89
C ARG A 252 -3.63 -21.98 -18.03
N LYS A 253 -4.92 -22.33 -17.90
CA LYS A 253 -5.96 -21.41 -17.42
C LYS A 253 -5.79 -21.23 -15.92
#